data_AF-A0AAW1NBH4-F1
#
_entry.id   AF-A0AAW1NBH4-F1
#
_cell.length_a   1.000
_cell.length_b   1.000
_cell.length_c   1.000
_cell.angle_alpha   90.00
_cell.angle_beta   90.00
_cell.angle_gamma   90.00
#
_symmetry.space_group_name_H-M   'P 1'
#
loop_
_entity.id
_entity.type
_entity.pdbx_description
1 polymer ?
#
loop_
_entity_poly.entity_id
_entity_poly.type
_entity_poly.pdbx_seq_one_letter_code
_entity_poly.pdbx_strand_id
1 'polypeptide(L)'
;MATSIEFYYINIRNEIDKGQINIPAQAEVVGSCGEGDRHRQSIKLLWYFNSLFANTLELVFRRNSHMYELDKVILNVTLDSADFPTAKDTDKTLILINKNMHFLTPENRSYKCTKPHTLSLHQQRGNVDIGKMKIMHLHFQAFGNITNGHLAKAMDCKPHHTSRSLFILLGAVTILFVILLVTYMIIRARHPIHGYSIVDKAGNRCESDRVKLCLQSEGIPPVSTNVQIITEKEINLKMPYNSVKLLMKKFGRN
;
A
#
# COMPACT_ATOMS: atom_id res chain seq x y z
N MET A 1 -12.56 -2.80 23.28
CA MET A 1 -11.42 -3.54 22.68
C MET A 1 -11.18 -4.78 23.52
N ALA A 2 -10.68 -5.85 22.91
CA ALA A 2 -10.24 -7.05 23.63
C ALA A 2 -8.77 -7.30 23.30
N THR A 3 -7.98 -7.60 24.33
CA THR A 3 -6.53 -7.71 24.21
C THR A 3 -6.01 -8.93 24.96
N SER A 4 -5.18 -9.72 24.30
CA SER A 4 -4.43 -10.83 24.89
C SER A 4 -2.95 -10.65 24.63
N ILE A 5 -2.13 -10.83 25.65
CA ILE A 5 -0.69 -10.55 25.62
C ILE A 5 0.05 -11.83 25.98
N GLU A 6 1.07 -12.12 25.21
CA GLU A 6 2.03 -13.20 25.45
C GLU A 6 3.43 -12.58 25.49
N PHE A 7 4.26 -12.97 26.46
CA PHE A 7 5.64 -12.50 26.57
C PHE A 7 6.55 -13.58 27.17
N TYR A 8 7.85 -13.38 27.05
CA TYR A 8 8.86 -14.32 27.53
C TYR A 8 9.71 -13.68 28.63
N TYR A 9 10.04 -14.46 29.66
CA TYR A 9 10.88 -14.04 30.78
C TYR A 9 11.85 -15.16 31.20
N ILE A 10 12.86 -14.82 31.99
CA ILE A 10 13.85 -15.80 32.49
C ILE A 10 13.35 -16.38 33.81
N ASN A 11 13.31 -17.71 33.91
CA ASN A 11 12.90 -18.41 35.11
C ASN A 11 14.08 -18.68 36.07
N ILE A 12 13.78 -19.15 37.28
CA ILE A 12 14.77 -19.50 38.32
C ILE A 12 15.81 -20.55 37.88
N ARG A 13 15.55 -21.31 36.80
CA ARG A 13 16.48 -22.28 36.20
C ARG A 13 17.36 -21.68 35.10
N ASN A 14 17.28 -20.37 34.86
CA ASN A 14 17.90 -19.66 33.74
C ASN A 14 17.39 -20.08 32.35
N GLU A 15 16.16 -20.58 32.27
CA GLU A 15 15.49 -20.93 31.01
C GLU A 15 14.47 -19.85 30.64
N ILE A 16 14.08 -19.81 29.36
CA ILE A 16 13.03 -18.92 28.88
C ILE A 16 11.68 -19.56 29.15
N ASP A 17 10.84 -18.87 29.92
CA ASP A 17 9.46 -19.26 30.20
C ASP A 17 8.48 -18.24 29.59
N LYS A 18 7.21 -18.62 29.50
CA LYS A 18 6.16 -17.87 28.83
C LYS A 18 5.14 -17.33 29.83
N GLY A 19 4.94 -16.01 29.80
CA GLY A 19 3.84 -15.32 30.47
C GLY A 19 2.69 -15.06 29.49
N GLN A 20 1.46 -15.19 29.99
CA GLN A 20 0.26 -14.82 29.24
C GLN A 20 -0.68 -14.02 30.14
N ILE A 21 -1.15 -12.88 29.63
CA ILE A 21 -2.02 -11.95 30.36
C ILE A 21 -3.20 -11.57 29.47
N ASN A 22 -4.39 -11.56 30.06
CA ASN A 22 -5.54 -10.90 29.50
C ASN A 22 -5.84 -9.66 30.35
N ILE A 23 -6.21 -8.57 29.69
CA ILE A 23 -6.55 -7.33 30.41
C ILE A 23 -7.93 -7.49 31.03
N PRO A 24 -8.07 -7.31 32.36
CA PRO A 24 -9.35 -7.46 33.03
C PRO A 24 -10.33 -6.36 32.61
N ALA A 25 -11.63 -6.70 32.60
CA ALA A 25 -12.68 -5.75 32.24
C ALA A 25 -12.82 -4.59 33.25
N GLN A 26 -12.47 -4.85 34.51
CA GLN A 26 -12.50 -3.92 35.63
C GLN A 26 -11.20 -3.11 35.81
N ALA A 27 -10.32 -3.07 34.80
CA ALA A 27 -9.14 -2.23 34.85
C ALA A 27 -9.53 -0.74 35.02
N GLU A 28 -8.83 -0.04 35.89
CA GLU A 28 -8.96 1.41 36.06
C GLU A 28 -8.45 2.11 34.80
N VAL A 29 -9.14 3.17 34.38
CA VAL A 29 -8.81 3.92 33.17
C VAL A 29 -8.43 5.34 33.55
N VAL A 30 -7.18 5.71 33.26
CA VAL A 30 -6.68 7.08 33.37
C VAL A 30 -6.27 7.58 31.99
N GLY A 31 -6.31 8.88 31.75
CA GLY A 31 -5.95 9.44 30.45
C GLY A 31 -5.48 10.88 30.54
N SER A 32 -4.78 11.32 29.51
CA SER A 32 -4.36 12.71 29.35
C SER A 32 -4.74 13.23 27.98
N CYS A 33 -5.32 14.43 27.95
CA CYS A 33 -5.76 15.11 26.73
C CYS A 33 -4.70 16.07 26.16
N GLY A 34 -3.45 16.00 26.63
CA GLY A 34 -2.34 16.81 26.11
C GLY A 34 -2.06 18.09 26.91
N GLU A 35 -2.17 18.02 28.24
CA GLU A 35 -1.71 19.10 29.13
C GLU A 35 -0.20 19.31 28.93
N GLY A 36 0.18 20.33 28.17
CA GLY A 36 1.57 20.67 27.82
C GLY A 36 2.01 20.28 26.40
N ASP A 37 1.42 19.25 25.79
CA ASP A 37 1.66 18.86 24.39
C ASP A 37 0.32 18.55 23.69
N ARG A 38 -0.20 19.55 22.97
CA ARG A 38 -1.47 19.44 22.20
C ARG A 38 -1.40 18.44 21.05
N HIS A 39 -0.24 17.84 20.78
CA HIS A 39 -0.05 16.81 19.77
C HIS A 39 0.01 15.41 20.34
N ARG A 40 -0.14 15.23 21.67
CA ARG A 40 -0.14 13.94 22.33
C ARG A 40 -1.36 13.76 23.24
N GLN A 41 -1.95 12.59 23.15
CA GLN A 41 -2.99 12.13 24.07
C GLN A 41 -2.67 10.70 24.48
N SER A 42 -3.09 10.29 25.67
CA SER A 42 -2.91 8.92 26.10
C SER A 42 -4.10 8.40 26.89
N ILE A 43 -4.29 7.09 26.82
CA ILE A 43 -5.17 6.34 27.69
C ILE A 43 -4.34 5.20 28.29
N LYS A 44 -4.35 5.09 29.61
CA LYS A 44 -3.65 4.08 30.38
C LYS A 44 -4.68 3.27 31.16
N LEU A 45 -4.64 1.97 30.94
CA LEU A 45 -5.34 0.97 31.71
C LEU A 45 -4.43 0.51 32.83
N LEU A 46 -4.97 0.42 34.05
CA LEU A 46 -4.25 0.03 35.24
C LEU A 46 -5.01 -1.10 35.93
N TRP A 47 -4.32 -2.18 36.27
CA TRP A 47 -4.92 -3.31 36.96
C TRP A 47 -3.94 -4.00 37.90
N TYR A 48 -4.52 -4.72 38.84
CA TYR A 48 -3.81 -5.55 39.80
C TYR A 48 -4.25 -6.99 39.58
N PHE A 49 -3.32 -7.92 39.79
CA PHE A 49 -3.65 -9.33 39.90
C PHE A 49 -3.82 -9.66 41.39
N ASN A 50 -2.95 -10.49 41.95
CA ASN A 50 -2.93 -10.81 43.37
C ASN A 50 -1.87 -10.02 44.15
N SER A 51 -1.03 -9.24 43.46
CA SER A 51 0.03 -8.44 44.06
C SER A 51 -0.37 -6.97 44.28
N LEU A 52 0.40 -6.28 45.12
CA LEU A 52 0.26 -4.84 45.37
C LEU A 52 0.80 -3.97 44.21
N PHE A 53 1.45 -4.58 43.23
CA PHE A 53 2.08 -3.88 42.12
C PHE A 53 1.09 -3.72 40.96
N ALA A 54 0.93 -2.47 40.51
CA ALA A 54 0.06 -2.17 39.37
C ALA A 54 0.72 -2.60 38.05
N ASN A 55 -0.04 -3.29 37.22
CA ASN A 55 0.25 -3.52 35.82
C ASN A 55 -0.43 -2.44 34.99
N THR A 56 0.20 -2.00 33.90
CA THR A 56 -0.37 -0.92 33.08
C THR A 56 -0.24 -1.18 31.58
N LEU A 57 -1.28 -0.88 30.82
CA LEU A 57 -1.24 -0.77 29.36
C LEU A 57 -1.55 0.66 28.96
N GLU A 58 -0.60 1.35 28.36
CA GLU A 58 -0.76 2.71 27.86
C GLU A 58 -0.78 2.72 26.33
N LEU A 59 -1.83 3.31 25.77
CA LEU A 59 -1.97 3.62 24.35
C LEU A 59 -1.69 5.12 24.19
N VAL A 60 -0.68 5.47 23.40
CA VAL A 60 -0.28 6.87 23.18
C VAL A 60 -0.63 7.26 21.75
N PHE A 61 -1.41 8.32 21.60
CA PHE A 61 -1.80 8.88 20.32
C PHE A 61 -0.96 10.11 20.01
N ARG A 62 -0.60 10.26 18.74
CA ARG A 62 0.09 11.44 18.22
C ARG A 62 -0.72 12.07 17.10
N ARG A 63 -0.76 13.39 17.10
CA ARG A 63 -1.38 14.20 16.06
C ARG A 63 -0.35 14.76 15.11
N ASN A 64 -0.62 14.64 13.81
CA ASN A 64 0.15 15.27 12.74
C ASN A 64 -0.80 16.00 11.78
N SER A 65 -0.82 17.33 11.88
CA SER A 65 -1.67 18.21 11.08
C SER A 65 -3.18 17.95 11.23
N HIS A 66 -3.78 17.15 10.34
CA HIS A 66 -5.22 16.79 10.34
C HIS A 66 -5.47 15.29 10.56
N MET A 67 -4.41 14.55 10.84
CA MET A 67 -4.43 13.12 11.06
C MET A 67 -3.90 12.83 12.47
N TYR A 68 -4.40 11.78 13.07
CA TYR A 68 -3.84 11.21 14.27
C TYR A 68 -3.55 9.73 14.07
N GLU A 69 -2.64 9.20 14.87
CA GLU A 69 -2.30 7.78 14.89
C GLU A 69 -2.11 7.31 16.33
N LEU A 70 -2.30 6.01 16.55
CA LEU A 70 -1.77 5.35 17.73
C LEU A 70 -0.27 5.20 17.50
N ASP A 71 0.53 6.04 18.17
CA ASP A 71 1.98 6.20 17.99
C ASP A 71 2.75 5.04 18.61
N LYS A 72 2.33 4.63 19.81
CA LYS A 72 2.96 3.53 20.53
C LYS A 72 2.02 2.92 21.57
N VAL A 73 2.36 1.70 21.93
CA VAL A 73 1.78 1.00 23.07
C VAL A 73 2.89 0.62 24.03
N ILE A 74 2.66 0.87 25.32
CA ILE A 74 3.59 0.61 26.40
C ILE A 74 2.88 -0.28 27.40
N LEU A 75 3.40 -1.48 27.61
CA LEU A 75 2.94 -2.41 28.61
C LEU A 75 3.98 -2.51 29.72
N ASN A 76 3.54 -2.30 30.96
CA ASN A 76 4.32 -2.55 32.17
C ASN A 76 3.69 -3.72 32.91
N VAL A 77 4.44 -4.82 33.02
CA VAL A 77 4.04 -6.01 33.79
C VAL A 77 5.02 -6.22 34.91
N THR A 78 4.54 -6.34 36.14
CA THR A 78 5.41 -6.73 37.26
C THR A 78 5.42 -8.26 37.38
N LEU A 79 6.63 -8.83 37.39
CA LEU A 79 6.81 -10.28 37.57
C LEU A 79 6.79 -10.59 39.08
N ASP A 80 5.62 -10.54 39.71
CA ASP A 80 5.49 -10.90 41.11
C ASP A 80 5.46 -12.42 41.32
N SER A 81 5.81 -12.87 42.52
CA SER A 81 5.89 -14.30 42.85
C SER A 81 4.53 -15.00 42.98
N ALA A 82 3.43 -14.25 43.11
CA ALA A 82 2.10 -14.83 43.19
C ALA A 82 1.59 -15.24 41.80
N ASP A 83 1.82 -14.39 40.80
CA ASP A 83 1.34 -14.59 39.43
C ASP A 83 2.41 -15.19 38.50
N PHE A 84 3.70 -14.99 38.81
CA PHE A 84 4.86 -15.54 38.09
C PHE A 84 5.86 -16.22 39.04
N PRO A 85 5.47 -17.33 39.71
CA PRO A 85 6.29 -17.97 40.75
C PRO A 85 7.63 -18.53 40.26
N THR A 86 7.75 -18.79 38.96
CA THR A 86 8.99 -19.27 38.35
C THR A 86 9.92 -18.15 37.90
N ALA A 87 9.50 -16.88 37.95
CA ALA A 87 10.32 -15.76 37.50
C ALA A 87 11.59 -15.63 38.34
N LYS A 88 12.75 -15.51 37.67
CA LYS A 88 14.04 -15.33 38.34
C LYS A 88 14.15 -13.99 39.05
N ASP A 89 13.61 -12.97 38.40
CA ASP A 89 13.68 -11.58 38.81
C ASP A 89 12.31 -11.14 39.34
N THR A 90 11.95 -11.67 40.51
CA THR A 90 10.69 -11.29 41.17
C THR A 90 10.65 -9.80 41.49
N ASP A 91 9.46 -9.20 41.44
CA ASP A 91 9.18 -7.79 41.72
C ASP A 91 9.83 -6.79 40.74
N LYS A 92 10.44 -7.27 39.65
CA LYS A 92 10.88 -6.40 38.56
C LYS A 92 9.75 -6.16 37.56
N THR A 93 9.63 -4.90 37.13
CA THR A 93 8.71 -4.52 36.06
C THR A 93 9.35 -4.74 34.70
N LEU A 94 8.74 -5.61 33.90
CA LEU A 94 9.02 -5.79 32.48
C LEU A 94 8.29 -4.71 31.68
N ILE A 95 9.06 -3.89 30.96
CA ILE A 95 8.53 -2.82 30.10
C ILE A 95 8.64 -3.24 28.64
N LEU A 96 7.48 -3.44 28.02
CA LEU A 96 7.32 -3.87 26.63
C LEU A 96 6.71 -2.75 25.80
N ILE A 97 7.30 -2.45 24.64
CA ILE A 97 6.92 -1.32 23.80
C ILE A 97 6.76 -1.77 22.34
N ASN A 98 5.71 -1.29 21.69
CA ASN A 98 5.58 -1.29 20.23
C ASN A 98 5.42 0.15 19.74
N LYS A 99 6.23 0.56 18.76
CA LYS A 99 6.18 1.87 18.10
C LYS A 99 5.80 1.78 16.61
N ASN A 100 5.68 0.56 16.08
CA ASN A 100 5.45 0.31 14.66
C ASN A 100 3.96 0.14 14.39
N MET A 101 3.21 1.20 14.70
CA MET A 101 1.77 1.21 14.59
C MET A 101 1.35 2.19 13.49
N HIS A 102 0.57 1.68 12.54
CA HIS A 102 0.10 2.45 11.39
C HIS A 102 -1.43 2.55 11.40
N PHE A 103 -1.97 3.07 12.50
CA PHE A 103 -3.41 3.31 12.66
C PHE A 103 -3.77 4.75 12.31
N LEU A 104 -3.34 5.18 11.12
CA LEU A 104 -3.51 6.57 10.68
C LEU A 104 -4.98 6.88 10.38
N THR A 105 -5.51 7.91 11.03
CA THR A 105 -6.94 8.26 11.01
C THR A 105 -7.12 9.78 10.94
N PRO A 106 -8.03 10.30 10.09
CA PRO A 106 -8.37 11.72 10.09
C PRO A 106 -9.03 12.15 11.41
N GLU A 107 -8.72 13.34 11.93
CA GLU A 107 -9.27 13.86 13.21
C GLU A 107 -10.81 13.94 13.26
N ASN A 108 -11.45 14.10 12.10
CA ASN A 108 -12.91 14.14 11.99
C ASN A 108 -13.57 12.75 11.89
N ARG A 109 -12.81 11.67 12.14
CA ARG A 109 -13.28 10.29 12.10
C ARG A 109 -12.78 9.52 13.31
N SER A 110 -13.48 8.42 13.62
CA SER A 110 -12.98 7.41 14.57
C SER A 110 -12.36 6.25 13.79
N TYR A 111 -11.36 5.57 14.35
CA TYR A 111 -10.82 4.35 13.78
C TYR A 111 -11.59 3.13 14.26
N LYS A 112 -11.97 2.21 13.38
CA LYS A 112 -12.63 0.95 13.73
C LYS A 112 -11.97 -0.24 13.03
N CYS A 113 -11.69 -1.30 13.76
CA CYS A 113 -11.19 -2.55 13.22
C CYS A 113 -11.72 -3.75 13.99
N THR A 114 -12.51 -4.58 13.32
CA THR A 114 -13.05 -5.83 13.88
C THR A 114 -12.08 -6.99 13.74
N LYS A 115 -11.16 -6.93 12.78
CA LYS A 115 -10.19 -8.00 12.52
C LYS A 115 -9.13 -8.06 13.63
N PRO A 116 -8.67 -9.27 14.01
CA PRO A 116 -7.55 -9.42 14.92
C PRO A 116 -6.27 -8.84 14.31
N HIS A 117 -5.51 -8.13 15.13
CA HIS A 117 -4.21 -7.61 14.77
C HIS A 117 -3.19 -8.04 15.83
N THR A 118 -2.03 -8.50 15.38
CA THR A 118 -0.94 -8.94 16.27
C THR A 118 0.19 -7.93 16.20
N LEU A 119 0.62 -7.46 17.35
CA LEU A 119 1.66 -6.46 17.53
C LEU A 119 2.84 -7.11 18.24
N SER A 120 4.01 -7.04 17.61
CA SER A 120 5.29 -7.43 18.17
C SER A 120 5.68 -6.50 19.32
N LEU A 121 6.04 -7.04 20.48
CA LEU A 121 6.43 -6.25 21.66
C LEU A 121 7.92 -6.43 21.93
N HIS A 122 8.66 -5.32 21.94
CA HIS A 122 10.08 -5.29 22.24
C HIS A 122 10.33 -4.82 23.67
N GLN A 123 11.40 -5.29 24.28
CA GLN A 123 11.83 -4.76 25.58
C GLN A 123 12.31 -3.31 25.43
N GLN A 124 12.00 -2.40 26.36
CA GLN A 124 12.39 -0.99 26.25
C GLN A 124 13.90 -0.75 25.99
N ARG A 125 14.77 -1.61 26.54
CA ARG A 125 16.24 -1.52 26.40
C ARG A 125 16.81 -2.46 25.33
N GLY A 126 15.97 -3.19 24.60
CA GLY A 126 16.38 -4.19 23.62
C GLY A 126 15.69 -4.00 22.27
N ASN A 127 16.32 -4.49 21.22
CA ASN A 127 15.73 -4.51 19.87
C ASN A 127 15.13 -5.88 19.52
N VAL A 128 14.96 -6.75 20.52
CA VAL A 128 14.46 -8.12 20.34
C VAL A 128 12.99 -8.16 20.72
N ASP A 129 12.19 -8.81 19.86
CA ASP A 129 10.81 -9.15 20.17
C ASP A 129 10.78 -10.22 21.27
N ILE A 130 10.25 -9.84 22.44
CA ILE A 130 10.08 -10.74 23.59
C ILE A 130 8.62 -10.89 23.99
N GLY A 131 7.69 -10.39 23.16
CA GLY A 131 6.27 -10.60 23.36
C GLY A 131 5.44 -10.30 22.11
N LYS A 132 4.16 -10.65 22.20
CA LYS A 132 3.15 -10.46 21.18
C LYS A 132 1.85 -10.03 21.85
N MET A 133 1.22 -9.01 21.32
CA MET A 133 -0.09 -8.54 21.76
C MET A 133 -1.10 -8.71 20.64
N LYS A 134 -2.14 -9.49 20.89
CA LYS A 134 -3.26 -9.67 19.97
C LYS A 134 -4.41 -8.76 20.40
N ILE A 135 -4.79 -7.83 19.52
CA ILE A 135 -5.89 -6.89 19.73
C ILE A 135 -7.05 -7.24 18.79
N MET A 136 -8.27 -7.20 19.31
CA MET A 136 -9.52 -7.42 18.57
C MET A 136 -10.57 -6.35 18.91
N HIS A 137 -11.50 -6.12 17.99
CA HIS A 137 -12.61 -5.16 18.15
C HIS A 137 -12.11 -3.78 18.61
N LEU A 138 -11.10 -3.27 17.92
CA LEU A 138 -10.51 -1.97 18.20
C LEU A 138 -11.41 -0.86 17.66
N HIS A 139 -11.83 0.07 18.51
CA HIS A 139 -12.58 1.26 18.10
C HIS A 139 -12.14 2.41 19.00
N PHE A 140 -11.51 3.44 18.42
CA PHE A 140 -11.03 4.59 19.17
C PHE A 140 -11.12 5.88 18.37
N GLN A 141 -11.16 7.00 19.08
CA GLN A 141 -10.99 8.33 18.53
C GLN A 141 -10.13 9.15 19.49
N ALA A 142 -9.17 9.89 18.94
CA ALA A 142 -8.34 10.82 19.67
C ALA A 142 -8.43 12.20 19.00
N PHE A 143 -8.15 13.26 19.74
CA PHE A 143 -8.15 14.66 19.30
C PHE A 143 -9.49 15.15 18.69
N GLY A 144 -10.57 14.39 18.85
CA GLY A 144 -11.89 14.77 18.35
C GLY A 144 -12.50 15.90 19.19
N ASN A 145 -13.10 16.87 18.53
CA ASN A 145 -13.95 17.87 19.19
C ASN A 145 -15.34 17.26 19.46
N ILE A 146 -15.42 16.35 20.43
CA ILE A 146 -16.64 15.62 20.77
C ILE A 146 -17.25 16.24 22.02
N THR A 147 -18.32 17.00 21.88
CA THR A 147 -19.05 17.60 23.00
C THR A 147 -20.07 16.65 23.63
N ASN A 148 -20.49 15.61 22.91
CA ASN A 148 -21.66 14.80 23.26
C ASN A 148 -21.33 13.33 23.58
N GLY A 149 -20.05 12.99 23.80
CA GLY A 149 -19.61 11.60 24.07
C GLY A 149 -19.74 10.62 22.89
N HIS A 150 -20.22 11.06 21.72
CA HIS A 150 -20.39 10.22 20.54
C HIS A 150 -19.15 10.22 19.63
N LEU A 151 -18.72 9.03 19.25
CA LEU A 151 -17.66 8.86 18.26
C LEU A 151 -18.11 9.40 16.88
N ALA A 152 -17.18 10.05 16.18
CA ALA A 152 -17.37 10.46 14.80
C ALA A 152 -17.52 9.25 13.87
N LYS A 153 -17.82 9.50 12.60
CA LYS A 153 -18.00 8.44 11.60
C LYS A 153 -16.77 7.52 11.57
N ALA A 154 -17.01 6.22 11.70
CA ALA A 154 -15.95 5.23 11.70
C ALA A 154 -15.28 5.08 10.33
N MET A 155 -13.95 5.07 10.35
CA MET A 155 -13.10 4.63 9.25
C MET A 155 -12.63 3.22 9.58
N ASP A 156 -13.03 2.26 8.76
CA ASP A 156 -12.60 0.88 8.93
C ASP A 156 -11.13 0.69 8.55
N CYS A 157 -10.47 -0.26 9.22
CA CYS A 157 -9.14 -0.73 8.88
C CYS A 157 -9.14 -1.32 7.47
N LYS A 158 -8.76 -0.52 6.47
CA LYS A 158 -8.49 -1.04 5.14
C LYS A 158 -7.29 -1.97 5.25
N PRO A 159 -7.38 -3.21 4.76
CA PRO A 159 -6.19 -4.04 4.67
C PRO A 159 -5.18 -3.31 3.80
N HIS A 160 -3.95 -3.21 4.28
CA HIS A 160 -2.81 -2.71 3.52
C HIS A 160 -2.43 -3.71 2.42
N HIS A 161 -3.39 -4.10 1.57
CA HIS A 161 -3.12 -4.82 0.32
C HIS A 161 -2.84 -3.78 -0.77
N THR A 162 -1.67 -3.16 -0.67
CA THR A 162 -1.00 -2.39 -1.74
C THR A 162 -0.49 -3.32 -2.85
N SER A 163 -1.30 -4.25 -3.30
CA SER A 163 -0.93 -5.14 -4.40
C SER A 163 -2.14 -5.63 -5.18
N ARG A 164 -3.26 -5.94 -4.52
CA ARG A 164 -4.45 -6.47 -5.23
C ARG A 164 -5.09 -5.45 -6.18
N SER A 165 -5.14 -4.16 -5.80
CA SER A 165 -5.59 -3.10 -6.71
C SER A 165 -4.59 -2.80 -7.83
N LEU A 166 -3.29 -2.92 -7.56
CA LEU A 166 -2.25 -2.71 -8.58
C LEU A 166 -2.25 -3.85 -9.60
N PHE A 167 -2.42 -5.10 -9.16
CA PHE A 167 -2.51 -6.26 -10.06
C PHE A 167 -3.78 -6.23 -10.93
N ILE A 168 -4.90 -5.69 -10.44
CA ILE A 168 -6.11 -5.49 -11.26
C ILE A 168 -5.86 -4.43 -12.35
N LEU A 169 -5.21 -3.32 -12.00
CA LEU A 169 -4.86 -2.26 -12.96
C LEU A 169 -3.83 -2.73 -14.00
N LEU A 170 -2.80 -3.46 -13.58
CA LEU A 170 -1.80 -4.03 -14.48
C LEU A 170 -2.38 -5.14 -15.38
N GLY A 171 -3.29 -5.96 -14.85
CA GLY A 171 -3.98 -7.00 -15.63
C GLY A 171 -4.92 -6.45 -16.70
N ALA A 172 -5.55 -5.30 -16.46
CA ALA A 172 -6.43 -4.67 -17.45
C ALA A 172 -5.64 -4.17 -18.68
N VAL A 173 -4.44 -3.62 -18.46
CA VAL A 173 -3.59 -3.08 -19.54
C VAL A 173 -3.05 -4.20 -20.44
N THR A 174 -2.67 -5.35 -19.89
CA THR A 174 -2.17 -6.49 -20.68
C THR A 174 -3.26 -7.09 -21.56
N ILE A 175 -4.48 -7.24 -21.05
CA ILE A 175 -5.62 -7.75 -21.83
C ILE A 175 -5.95 -6.81 -22.99
N LEU A 176 -5.96 -5.49 -22.75
CA LEU A 176 -6.22 -4.49 -23.79
C LEU A 176 -5.18 -4.58 -24.93
N PHE A 177 -3.91 -4.77 -24.59
CA PHE A 177 -2.83 -4.89 -25.57
C PHE A 177 -2.96 -6.16 -26.44
N VAL A 178 -3.34 -7.28 -25.84
CA VAL A 178 -3.58 -8.54 -26.57
C VAL A 178 -4.75 -8.40 -27.54
N ILE A 179 -5.85 -7.76 -27.12
CA ILE A 179 -7.00 -7.51 -28.00
C ILE A 179 -6.58 -6.67 -29.21
N LEU A 180 -5.84 -5.58 -29.00
CA LEU A 180 -5.34 -4.74 -30.09
C LEU A 180 -4.47 -5.51 -31.10
N LEU A 181 -3.59 -6.38 -30.61
CA LEU A 181 -2.74 -7.21 -31.48
C LEU A 181 -3.57 -8.22 -32.29
N VAL A 182 -4.55 -8.87 -31.68
CA VAL A 182 -5.43 -9.82 -32.38
C VAL A 182 -6.26 -9.10 -33.45
N THR A 183 -6.85 -7.94 -33.13
CA THR A 183 -7.59 -7.15 -34.12
C THR A 183 -6.68 -6.69 -35.26
N TYR A 184 -5.46 -6.23 -34.96
CA TYR A 184 -4.48 -5.86 -35.98
C TYR A 184 -4.13 -7.03 -36.91
N MET A 185 -3.90 -8.23 -36.35
CA MET A 185 -3.62 -9.42 -37.15
C MET A 185 -4.79 -9.81 -38.06
N ILE A 186 -6.04 -9.68 -37.59
CA ILE A 186 -7.23 -9.96 -38.41
C ILE A 186 -7.36 -8.95 -39.56
N ILE A 187 -7.15 -7.66 -39.28
CA ILE A 187 -7.18 -6.60 -40.31
C ILE A 187 -6.09 -6.85 -41.36
N ARG A 188 -4.86 -7.14 -40.91
CA ARG A 188 -3.74 -7.42 -41.81
C ARG A 188 -3.96 -8.69 -42.64
N ALA A 189 -4.54 -9.74 -42.05
CA ALA A 189 -4.84 -10.98 -42.76
C ALA A 189 -5.95 -10.84 -43.81
N ARG A 190 -6.88 -9.90 -43.62
CA ARG A 190 -7.98 -9.64 -44.58
C ARG A 190 -7.59 -8.67 -45.71
N HIS A 191 -6.48 -7.97 -45.60
CA HIS A 191 -5.92 -7.14 -46.66
C HIS A 191 -4.54 -7.66 -47.11
N PRO A 192 -4.45 -8.84 -47.77
CA PRO A 192 -3.31 -9.08 -48.63
C PRO A 192 -3.34 -8.00 -49.70
N ILE A 193 -2.29 -7.18 -49.78
CA ILE A 193 -2.12 -6.11 -50.77
C ILE A 193 -2.32 -6.77 -52.15
N HIS A 194 -3.53 -6.67 -52.70
CA HIS A 194 -3.78 -6.99 -54.09
C HIS A 194 -3.10 -5.88 -54.88
N GLY A 195 -2.25 -6.28 -55.81
CA GLY A 195 -1.35 -5.41 -56.56
C GLY A 195 -2.05 -4.13 -57.04
N TYR A 196 -1.38 -3.00 -56.83
CA TYR A 196 -1.80 -1.75 -57.44
C TYR A 196 -1.76 -1.95 -58.97
N SER A 197 -2.90 -1.81 -59.63
CA SER A 197 -2.94 -1.70 -61.09
C SER A 197 -2.90 -0.21 -61.43
N ILE A 198 -1.80 0.21 -62.03
CA ILE A 198 -1.69 1.52 -62.66
C ILE A 198 -2.37 1.43 -64.03
N VAL A 199 -3.33 2.32 -64.26
CA VAL A 199 -4.05 2.47 -65.53
C VAL A 199 -3.58 3.78 -66.15
N ASP A 200 -3.11 3.72 -67.39
CA ASP A 200 -2.74 4.90 -68.17
C ASP A 200 -4.01 5.72 -68.53
N LYS A 201 -3.86 7.02 -68.78
CA LYS A 201 -4.95 7.93 -69.20
C LYS A 201 -5.71 7.48 -70.47
N ALA A 202 -5.18 6.54 -71.26
CA ALA A 202 -5.88 5.91 -72.38
C ALA A 202 -6.69 4.66 -72.00
N GLY A 203 -6.69 4.23 -70.74
CA GLY A 203 -7.59 3.18 -70.22
C GLY A 203 -7.11 1.73 -70.36
N ASN A 204 -5.87 1.49 -70.78
CA ASN A 204 -5.33 0.13 -70.90
C ASN A 204 -4.67 -0.36 -69.60
N ARG A 205 -4.91 -1.63 -69.24
CA ARG A 205 -4.44 -2.27 -68.00
C ARG A 205 -3.06 -2.92 -68.22
N CYS A 206 -2.04 -2.49 -67.49
CA CYS A 206 -0.70 -3.09 -67.55
C CYS A 206 -0.54 -4.17 -66.47
N GLU A 207 -0.14 -5.38 -66.89
CA GLU A 207 0.13 -6.51 -66.01
C GLU A 207 1.60 -6.54 -65.56
N SER A 208 1.83 -6.98 -64.32
CA SER A 208 2.95 -6.60 -63.43
C SER A 208 4.37 -6.98 -63.90
N ASP A 209 4.54 -7.84 -64.90
CA ASP A 209 5.88 -8.33 -65.29
C ASP A 209 6.57 -7.50 -66.39
N ARG A 210 5.97 -6.39 -66.85
CA ARG A 210 6.56 -5.52 -67.89
C ARG A 210 6.54 -4.03 -67.58
N VAL A 211 6.57 -3.63 -66.30
CA VAL A 211 6.58 -2.21 -65.91
C VAL A 211 7.80 -1.45 -66.47
N LYS A 212 8.95 -2.12 -66.66
CA LYS A 212 10.15 -1.51 -67.27
C LYS A 212 10.03 -1.21 -68.78
N LEU A 213 9.05 -1.79 -69.48
CA LEU A 213 8.89 -1.62 -70.93
C LEU A 213 7.82 -0.58 -71.31
N CYS A 214 7.01 -0.09 -70.35
CA CYS A 214 5.98 0.92 -70.62
C CYS A 214 6.50 2.37 -70.55
N LEU A 215 7.70 2.62 -69.99
CA LEU A 215 8.28 3.97 -69.89
C LEU A 215 9.16 4.36 -71.09
N GLN A 216 9.13 3.60 -72.19
CA GLN A 216 10.06 3.78 -73.31
C GLN A 216 9.38 3.95 -74.68
N SER A 217 8.15 4.49 -74.72
CA SER A 217 7.49 4.87 -75.99
C SER A 217 7.11 6.34 -76.12
N GLU A 218 7.64 7.23 -75.28
CA GLU A 218 7.62 8.68 -75.57
C GLU A 218 9.05 9.19 -75.55
N GLY A 219 9.54 9.62 -76.72
CA GLY A 219 10.88 10.15 -76.92
C GLY A 219 11.09 11.44 -76.13
N ILE A 220 11.47 11.31 -74.86
CA ILE A 220 11.82 12.41 -73.95
C ILE A 220 13.23 12.12 -73.40
N PRO A 221 14.20 13.06 -73.49
CA PRO A 221 15.58 12.81 -73.07
C PRO A 221 15.69 12.63 -71.53
N PRO A 222 16.72 11.90 -71.06
CA PRO A 222 16.80 11.43 -69.68
C PRO A 222 17.10 12.56 -68.71
N VAL A 223 16.12 12.95 -67.90
CA VAL A 223 16.38 13.75 -66.69
C VAL A 223 16.61 12.80 -65.53
N SER A 224 17.88 12.73 -65.13
CA SER A 224 18.36 12.13 -63.89
C SER A 224 17.48 12.55 -62.72
N THR A 225 16.67 11.64 -62.20
CA THR A 225 16.13 11.76 -60.86
C THR A 225 16.11 10.38 -60.24
N ASN A 226 17.00 10.18 -59.26
CA ASN A 226 17.06 9.00 -58.42
C ASN A 226 15.70 8.79 -57.72
N VAL A 227 14.85 7.92 -58.27
CA VAL A 227 13.72 7.36 -57.53
C VAL A 227 14.29 6.25 -56.66
N GLN A 228 14.69 6.62 -55.46
CA GLN A 228 15.09 5.69 -54.42
C GLN A 228 13.81 5.01 -53.90
N ILE A 229 13.63 3.75 -54.27
CA ILE A 229 12.59 2.89 -53.68
C ILE A 229 13.02 2.65 -52.22
N ILE A 230 12.41 3.39 -51.29
CA ILE A 230 12.58 3.15 -49.86
C ILE A 230 11.78 1.89 -49.52
N THR A 231 12.47 0.76 -49.49
CA THR A 231 11.98 -0.46 -48.87
C THR A 231 11.98 -0.28 -47.35
N GLU A 232 10.85 -0.65 -46.74
CA GLU A 232 10.56 -0.57 -45.31
C GLU A 232 11.41 -1.59 -44.53
N LYS A 233 12.71 -1.32 -44.36
CA LYS A 233 13.59 -2.14 -43.50
C LYS A 233 14.57 -1.38 -42.60
N GLU A 234 14.45 -0.06 -42.49
CA GLU A 234 15.24 0.73 -41.52
C GLU A 234 14.41 1.82 -40.81
N ILE A 235 13.35 1.43 -40.10
CA ILE A 235 12.79 2.26 -39.01
C ILE A 235 12.81 1.43 -37.73
N ASN A 236 14.01 1.04 -37.31
CA ASN A 236 14.29 0.76 -35.92
C ASN A 236 15.53 1.59 -35.55
N LEU A 237 15.44 2.23 -34.39
CA LEU A 237 16.39 3.19 -33.80
C LEU A 237 16.36 4.62 -34.37
N LYS A 238 15.44 5.43 -33.84
CA LYS A 238 15.77 6.66 -33.09
C LYS A 238 14.50 7.34 -32.59
N MET A 239 14.20 7.17 -31.30
CA MET A 239 13.48 8.20 -30.56
C MET A 239 14.49 9.26 -30.10
N PRO A 240 14.24 10.55 -30.35
CA PRO A 240 14.68 11.60 -29.47
C PRO A 240 13.49 12.14 -28.67
N TYR A 241 13.63 11.94 -27.37
CA TYR A 241 13.15 12.73 -26.24
C TYR A 241 12.84 14.22 -26.58
N ASN A 242 11.62 14.55 -27.04
CA ASN A 242 10.99 15.88 -26.89
C ASN A 242 9.58 15.95 -27.51
N SER A 243 8.62 15.17 -26.99
CA SER A 243 7.19 15.36 -27.35
C SER A 243 6.23 15.04 -26.21
N VAL A 244 6.65 15.26 -24.96
CA VAL A 244 5.77 15.20 -23.77
C VAL A 244 5.04 16.55 -23.54
N LYS A 245 5.30 17.59 -24.34
CA LYS A 245 4.74 18.94 -24.09
C LYS A 245 3.60 19.41 -25.01
N LEU A 246 3.07 18.56 -25.91
CA LEU A 246 1.95 18.93 -26.77
C LEU A 246 0.67 18.08 -26.63
N LEU A 247 0.63 17.14 -25.69
CA LEU A 247 -0.53 16.27 -25.41
C LEU A 247 -1.20 16.54 -24.05
N MET A 248 -1.02 17.75 -23.50
CA MET A 248 -1.69 18.24 -22.28
C MET A 248 -2.54 19.50 -22.54
N LYS A 249 -2.97 19.74 -23.79
CA LYS A 249 -3.86 20.88 -24.14
C LYS A 249 -5.19 20.48 -24.81
N LYS A 250 -5.54 19.18 -24.84
CA LYS A 250 -6.79 18.72 -25.48
C LYS A 250 -7.68 17.82 -24.63
N PHE A 251 -7.46 17.77 -23.32
CA PHE A 251 -8.40 17.19 -22.36
C PHE A 251 -8.52 18.12 -21.14
N GLY A 252 -9.39 19.11 -21.26
CA GLY A 252 -9.60 20.11 -20.21
C GLY A 252 -10.76 21.04 -20.54
N ARG A 253 -11.98 20.52 -20.31
CA ARG A 253 -13.21 21.22 -19.89
C ARG A 253 -13.90 22.23 -20.83
N ASN A 254 -15.19 21.95 -21.07
CA ASN A 254 -16.26 22.94 -20.92
C ASN A 254 -16.22 23.53 -19.51
#